data_AF-J7GPX1-F1
#
_entry.id   AF-J7GPX1-F1
#
_cell.length_a   1.000
_cell.length_b   1.000
_cell.length_c   1.000
_cell.angle_alpha   90.00
_cell.angle_beta   90.00
_cell.angle_gamma   90.00
#
_symmetry.space_group_name_H-M   'P 1'
#
loop_
_entity.id
_entity.type
_entity.pdbx_description
1 polymer ?
#
loop_
_entity_poly.entity_id
_entity_poly.type
_entity_poly.pdbx_seq_one_letter_code
_entity_poly.pdbx_strand_id
1 'polypeptide(L)'
;IMSGNITYHASASLGEPVKGMTLLLFFRAFSSGSSSLTGVEAISNAVPNFKEPKRHNAAATLAIMACILAVFFAGITYLSYYMGIRPQSSQTVLSQIGV
;
A
#
# COMPACT_ATOMS: atom_id res chain seq x y z
N ILE A 1 23.71 -13.31 2.72
CA ILE A 1 22.55 -12.47 3.13
C ILE A 1 22.40 -11.26 2.19
N MET A 2 22.75 -11.43 0.90
CA MET A 2 22.79 -10.33 -0.08
C MET A 2 22.71 -10.91 -1.51
N SER A 3 21.80 -11.86 -1.72
CA SER A 3 21.65 -12.50 -3.04
C SER A 3 20.22 -12.34 -3.51
N GLY A 4 20.01 -11.37 -4.40
CA GLY A 4 18.81 -11.21 -5.22
C GLY A 4 18.64 -12.33 -6.25
N ASN A 5 18.76 -13.58 -5.82
CA ASN A 5 18.35 -14.77 -6.58
C ASN A 5 16.90 -15.08 -6.27
N ILE A 6 16.01 -14.12 -6.53
CA ILE A 6 14.58 -14.40 -6.58
C ILE A 6 14.38 -15.08 -7.92
N THR A 7 14.19 -16.39 -7.94
CA THR A 7 13.75 -17.10 -9.14
C THR A 7 12.35 -16.60 -9.45
N TYR A 8 12.26 -15.56 -10.30
CA TYR A 8 11.00 -15.00 -10.76
C TYR A 8 10.31 -16.05 -11.63
N HIS A 9 9.45 -16.86 -11.02
CA HIS A 9 8.48 -17.66 -11.75
C HIS A 9 7.40 -16.70 -12.27
N ALA A 10 7.69 -16.05 -13.40
CA ALA A 10 6.69 -15.27 -14.10
C ALA A 10 5.50 -16.19 -14.41
N SER A 11 4.30 -15.80 -13.95
CA SER A 11 3.07 -16.58 -14.21
C SER A 11 2.67 -16.57 -15.70
N ALA A 12 3.25 -15.67 -16.49
CA ALA A 12 3.11 -15.63 -17.94
C ALA A 12 4.43 -15.18 -18.58
N SER A 13 4.68 -15.63 -19.80
CA SER A 13 5.75 -15.13 -20.66
C SER A 13 5.45 -13.70 -21.13
N LEU A 14 6.50 -12.98 -21.56
CA LEU A 14 6.35 -11.64 -22.15
C LEU A 14 5.40 -11.70 -23.35
N GLY A 15 4.28 -10.98 -23.27
CA GLY A 15 3.25 -10.92 -24.32
C GLY A 15 2.07 -11.87 -24.12
N GLU A 16 2.12 -12.79 -23.14
CA GLU A 16 0.97 -13.63 -22.81
C GLU A 16 0.17 -13.09 -21.62
N PRO A 17 -1.17 -13.12 -21.68
CA PRO A 17 -2.00 -12.77 -20.55
C PRO A 17 -1.81 -13.80 -19.42
N VAL A 18 -1.75 -13.31 -18.17
CA VAL A 18 -1.72 -14.17 -16.99
C VAL A 18 -3.03 -14.97 -16.93
N LYS A 19 -2.94 -16.29 -17.11
CA LYS A 19 -4.12 -17.17 -17.07
C LYS A 19 -4.88 -16.98 -15.77
N GLY A 20 -6.17 -16.65 -15.88
CA GLY A 20 -7.06 -16.41 -14.75
C GLY A 20 -7.07 -14.97 -14.21
N MET A 21 -6.17 -14.09 -14.66
CA MET A 21 -6.23 -12.67 -14.34
C MET A 21 -7.38 -12.01 -15.11
N THR A 22 -8.39 -11.54 -14.39
CA THR A 22 -9.54 -10.83 -14.97
C THR A 22 -9.61 -9.41 -14.44
N LEU A 23 -10.31 -8.52 -15.16
CA LEU A 23 -10.61 -7.17 -14.68
C LEU A 23 -11.30 -7.18 -13.30
N LEU A 24 -12.13 -8.19 -13.05
CA LEU A 24 -12.80 -8.37 -11.76
C LEU A 24 -11.79 -8.64 -10.63
N LEU A 25 -10.77 -9.45 -10.86
CA LEU A 25 -9.71 -9.67 -9.86
C LEU A 25 -8.84 -8.43 -9.65
N PHE A 26 -8.60 -7.65 -10.70
CA PHE A 26 -7.92 -6.35 -10.58
C PHE A 26 -8.71 -5.41 -9.68
N PHE A 27 -10.01 -5.22 -9.94
CA PHE A 27 -10.86 -4.38 -9.08
C PHE A 27 -11.02 -4.94 -7.67
N ARG A 28 -11.03 -6.27 -7.49
CA ARG A 28 -11.05 -6.89 -6.16
C ARG A 28 -9.77 -6.59 -5.38
N ALA A 29 -8.60 -6.70 -6.03
CA ALA A 29 -7.32 -6.34 -5.41
C ALA A 29 -7.27 -4.84 -5.08
N PHE A 30 -7.68 -3.98 -6.01
CA PHE A 30 -7.77 -2.53 -5.79
C PHE A 30 -8.71 -2.19 -4.63
N SER A 31 -9.92 -2.76 -4.61
CA SER A 31 -10.89 -2.55 -3.53
C SER A 31 -10.35 -3.02 -2.18
N SER A 32 -9.63 -4.14 -2.14
CA SER A 32 -8.99 -4.61 -0.90
C SER A 32 -7.89 -3.67 -0.42
N GLY A 33 -7.14 -3.06 -1.33
CA GLY A 33 -6.13 -2.04 -1.02
C GLY A 33 -6.73 -0.70 -0.57
N SER A 34 -7.89 -0.32 -1.11
CA SER A 34 -8.61 0.90 -0.72
C SER A 34 -9.02 0.88 0.76
N SER A 35 -9.13 -0.29 1.39
CA SER A 35 -9.34 -0.39 2.83
C SER A 35 -8.19 0.26 3.63
N SER A 36 -7.00 0.43 3.04
CA SER A 36 -5.89 1.13 3.70
C SER A 36 -6.06 2.65 3.75
N LEU A 37 -7.01 3.23 3.00
CA LEU A 37 -7.37 4.65 3.08
C LEU A 37 -8.37 4.96 4.19
N THR A 38 -8.89 3.95 4.89
CA THR A 38 -9.75 4.18 6.06
C THR A 38 -8.97 4.98 7.11
N GLY A 39 -9.52 6.10 7.55
CA GLY A 39 -8.84 7.02 8.47
C GLY A 39 -8.82 8.48 8.01
N VAL A 40 -8.99 8.74 6.70
CA VAL A 40 -9.25 10.10 6.18
C VAL A 40 -10.56 10.69 6.74
N GLU A 41 -11.51 9.81 7.04
CA GLU A 41 -12.79 10.16 7.67
C GLU A 41 -12.61 10.62 9.13
N ALA A 42 -11.64 10.07 9.86
CA ALA A 42 -11.36 10.49 11.23
C ALA A 42 -10.87 11.96 11.26
N ILE A 43 -10.02 12.35 10.30
CA ILE A 43 -9.53 13.73 10.16
C ILE A 43 -10.67 14.65 9.71
N SER A 44 -11.51 14.19 8.79
CA SER A 44 -12.66 14.96 8.28
C SER A 44 -13.68 15.26 9.38
N ASN A 45 -13.91 14.33 10.30
CA ASN A 45 -14.79 14.55 11.47
C ASN A 45 -14.14 15.41 12.55
N ALA A 46 -12.80 15.46 12.62
CA ALA A 46 -12.07 16.28 13.58
C ALA A 46 -11.92 17.75 13.15
N VAL A 47 -12.35 18.15 11.95
CA VAL A 47 -12.27 19.52 11.42
C VAL A 47 -12.73 20.61 12.41
N PRO A 48 -13.83 20.44 13.19
CA PRO A 48 -14.27 21.46 14.15
C PRO A 48 -13.25 21.79 15.25
N ASN A 49 -12.36 20.84 15.57
CA ASN A 49 -11.33 20.94 16.61
C ASN A 49 -10.04 21.61 16.12
N PHE A 50 -9.90 21.85 14.81
CA PHE A 50 -8.74 22.54 14.27
C PHE A 50 -8.80 24.05 14.59
N LYS A 51 -7.62 24.65 14.80
CA LYS A 51 -7.46 26.09 15.00
C LYS A 51 -7.88 26.85 13.74
N GLU A 52 -8.43 28.05 13.88
CA GLU A 52 -8.78 28.89 12.73
C GLU A 52 -7.53 29.32 11.94
N PRO A 53 -7.57 29.29 10.59
CA PRO A 53 -8.67 28.87 9.71
C PRO A 53 -8.84 27.33 9.65
N LYS A 54 -9.99 26.83 10.14
CA LYS A 54 -10.19 25.39 10.43
C LYS A 54 -10.06 24.50 9.20
N ARG A 55 -10.74 24.88 8.11
CA ARG A 55 -10.79 24.11 6.85
C ARG A 55 -9.43 24.00 6.19
N HIS A 56 -8.63 25.07 6.25
CA HIS A 56 -7.29 25.08 5.67
C HIS A 56 -6.33 24.19 6.46
N ASN A 57 -6.34 24.32 7.80
CA ASN A 57 -5.48 23.53 8.67
C ASN A 57 -5.82 22.03 8.60
N ALA A 58 -7.11 21.68 8.59
CA ALA A 58 -7.53 20.29 8.45
C ALA A 58 -7.16 19.70 7.09
N ALA A 59 -7.33 20.45 5.99
CA ALA A 59 -6.95 20.00 4.65
C ALA A 59 -5.43 19.83 4.51
N ALA A 60 -4.63 20.75 5.08
CA ALA A 60 -3.18 20.63 5.11
C ALA A 60 -2.73 19.38 5.88
N THR A 61 -3.31 19.13 7.06
CA THR A 61 -3.02 17.91 7.84
C THR A 61 -3.41 16.64 7.09
N LEU A 62 -4.59 16.62 6.44
CA LEU A 62 -5.01 15.50 5.60
C LEU A 62 -4.01 15.24 4.47
N ALA A 63 -3.56 16.28 3.77
CA ALA A 63 -2.61 16.18 2.67
C ALA A 63 -1.23 15.68 3.14
N ILE A 64 -0.74 16.18 4.29
CA ILE A 64 0.52 15.72 4.89
C ILE A 64 0.42 14.24 5.27
N MET A 65 -0.67 13.83 5.94
CA MET A 65 -0.87 12.42 6.29
C MET A 65 -0.98 11.52 5.05
N ALA A 66 -1.71 11.95 4.02
CA ALA A 66 -1.80 11.21 2.76
C ALA A 66 -0.43 11.05 2.08
N CYS A 67 0.40 12.10 2.08
CA CYS A 67 1.75 12.05 1.54
C CYS A 67 2.65 11.08 2.32
N ILE A 68 2.64 11.15 3.66
CA ILE A 68 3.38 10.22 4.52
C ILE A 68 2.97 8.77 4.24
N LEU A 69 1.66 8.50 4.21
CA LEU A 69 1.14 7.17 3.90
C LEU A 69 1.55 6.69 2.51
N ALA A 70 1.48 7.54 1.50
CA ALA A 70 1.91 7.21 0.14
C ALA A 70 3.39 6.82 0.09
N VAL A 71 4.26 7.58 0.77
CA VAL A 71 5.71 7.29 0.85
C VAL A 71 5.96 5.96 1.56
N PHE A 72 5.32 5.73 2.71
CA PHE A 72 5.47 4.44 3.43
C PHE A 72 4.96 3.26 2.61
N PHE A 73 3.78 3.38 1.99
CA PHE A 73 3.20 2.31 1.18
C PHE A 73 4.08 1.99 -0.03
N ALA A 74 4.58 3.01 -0.74
CA ALA A 74 5.52 2.84 -1.84
C ALA A 74 6.84 2.21 -1.37
N GLY A 75 7.38 2.65 -0.24
CA GLY A 75 8.61 2.12 0.34
C GLY A 75 8.49 0.64 0.73
N ILE A 76 7.42 0.27 1.44
CA ILE A 76 7.14 -1.13 1.82
C ILE A 76 6.93 -1.98 0.57
N THR A 77 6.17 -1.50 -0.42
CA THR A 77 5.94 -2.22 -1.68
C THR A 77 7.24 -2.45 -2.43
N TYR A 78 8.08 -1.42 -2.57
CA TYR A 78 9.38 -1.51 -3.22
C TYR A 78 10.31 -2.49 -2.51
N LEU A 79 10.40 -2.40 -1.18
CA LEU A 79 11.30 -3.25 -0.40
C LEU A 79 10.80 -4.70 -0.37
N SER A 80 9.49 -4.90 -0.27
CA SER A 80 8.83 -6.21 -0.40
C SER A 80 9.13 -6.86 -1.75
N TYR A 81 9.11 -6.07 -2.83
CA TYR A 81 9.45 -6.55 -4.17
C TYR A 81 10.93 -6.91 -4.28
N TYR A 82 11.83 -6.01 -3.84
CA TYR A 82 13.28 -6.20 -3.90
C TYR A 82 13.77 -7.40 -3.07
N MET A 83 13.16 -7.63 -1.90
CA MET A 83 13.50 -8.74 -1.01
C MET A 83 12.74 -10.04 -1.35
N GLY A 84 11.80 -10.01 -2.29
CA GLY A 84 11.04 -11.20 -2.69
C GLY A 84 10.11 -11.75 -1.60
N ILE A 85 9.59 -10.87 -0.75
CA ILE A 85 8.72 -11.21 0.38
C ILE A 85 7.43 -11.88 -0.13
N ARG A 86 7.03 -12.98 0.50
CA ARG A 86 5.79 -13.70 0.18
C ARG A 86 4.81 -13.64 1.35
N PRO A 87 3.50 -13.44 1.11
CA PRO A 87 2.52 -13.42 2.19
C PRO A 87 2.56 -14.73 2.99
N GLN A 88 2.71 -14.64 4.31
CA GLN A 88 2.71 -15.79 5.22
C GLN A 88 1.71 -15.56 6.35
N SER A 89 0.94 -16.58 6.72
CA SER A 89 -0.10 -16.45 7.74
C SER A 89 0.43 -16.09 9.13
N SER A 90 1.71 -16.40 9.41
CA SER A 90 2.33 -16.17 10.72
C SER A 90 2.95 -14.79 10.89
N GLN A 91 3.24 -14.06 9.80
CA GLN A 91 3.97 -12.78 9.87
C GLN A 91 3.47 -11.79 8.83
N THR A 92 3.36 -10.52 9.23
CA THR A 92 3.03 -9.44 8.31
C THR A 92 4.18 -9.16 7.34
N VAL A 93 3.89 -8.60 6.17
CA VAL A 93 4.91 -8.18 5.20
C VAL A 93 5.94 -7.25 5.84
N LEU A 94 5.49 -6.34 6.70
CA LEU A 94 6.38 -5.43 7.43
C LEU A 94 7.31 -6.18 8.40
N SER A 95 6.81 -7.19 9.12
CA SER A 95 7.64 -8.03 9.98
C SER A 95 8.70 -8.77 9.19
N GLN A 96 8.35 -9.28 8.00
CA GLN A 96 9.29 -10.02 7.16
C GLN A 96 10.38 -9.13 6.55
N ILE A 97 10.12 -7.83 6.40
CA ILE A 97 11.12 -6.85 5.94
C ILE A 97 12.16 -6.55 7.03
N GLY A 98 11.76 -6.58 8.30
CA GLY A 98 12.61 -6.23 9.45
C GLY A 98 13.47 -7.38 9.97
N VAL A 99 13.34 -8.57 9.40
CA VAL A 99 14.07 -9.80 9.76
C VAL A 99 15.10 -10.13 8.68
#